data_AF-A0A7J4SJC7-F1
#
_entry.id   AF-A0A7J4SJC7-F1
#
_cell.length_a   1.000
_cell.length_b   1.000
_cell.length_c   1.000
_cell.angle_alpha   90.00
_cell.angle_beta   90.00
_cell.angle_gamma   90.00
#
_symmetry.space_group_name_H-M   'P 1'
#
loop_
_entity.id
_entity.type
_entity.pdbx_description
1 polymer ?
#
loop_
_entity_poly.entity_id
_entity_poly.type
_entity_poly.pdbx_seq_one_letter_code
_entity_poly.pdbx_strand_id
1 'polypeptide(L)'
;MGIIMLGMMLLSRVMGGGMALARAELTGPSLSRLRPKLKETAFALWIIYIGLTVFEMFLLHFIGQMSLFDAVNHGFTTMATGGFSTRDASIGYYDSLTIEAIIIVFMFVGGINFTLIWFLIAREFMKAFSDEEFKTYLVYIFTAVLFMMVALISTNISPTDSLRQSLFQAISIGTSTGYTTQDYTTWPVITQFVLMILMIVGACAGSTSGGLKLMRIILAFKVAMRELVRIAQPRKIKQIRMNGEVVEPQQIDKIVGMLFVWIGLFGISSILLAILMLDESFESIIGITASSLGNTGPALGSYGPSSTWSPLNSGVLIFTSILMWFGRLELLTVVILLHPRTWQDENKEHSDRRALALFKRMIPGRKL
;
A
#
# COMPACT_ATOMS: atom_id res chain seq x y z
N MET A 1 -3.08 -6.34 -3.94
CA MET A 1 -2.66 -7.73 -3.68
C MET A 1 -1.62 -7.71 -2.57
N GLY A 2 -2.07 -7.68 -1.32
CA GLY A 2 -1.14 -7.70 -0.18
C GLY A 2 -0.45 -9.06 -0.03
N ILE A 3 0.69 -9.10 0.66
CA ILE A 3 1.34 -10.34 1.13
C ILE A 3 0.35 -11.28 1.82
N ILE A 4 -0.64 -10.70 2.54
CA ILE A 4 -1.70 -11.45 3.22
C ILE A 4 -2.58 -12.21 2.22
N MET A 5 -2.88 -11.63 1.06
CA MET A 5 -3.66 -12.32 0.03
C MET A 5 -2.90 -13.50 -0.58
N LEU A 6 -1.60 -13.34 -0.86
CA LEU A 6 -0.74 -14.44 -1.31
C LEU A 6 -0.69 -15.56 -0.25
N GLY A 7 -0.55 -15.18 1.03
CA GLY A 7 -0.60 -16.11 2.17
C GLY A 7 -1.95 -16.83 2.29
N MET A 8 -3.07 -16.09 2.21
CA MET A 8 -4.44 -16.63 2.31
C MET A 8 -4.80 -17.55 1.14
N MET A 9 -4.36 -17.22 -0.08
CA MET A 9 -4.56 -18.07 -1.26
C MET A 9 -3.83 -19.42 -1.13
N LEU A 10 -2.68 -19.42 -0.46
CA LEU A 10 -1.89 -20.62 -0.18
C LEU A 10 -2.48 -21.40 1.01
N LEU A 11 -2.89 -20.73 2.08
CA LEU A 11 -3.59 -21.35 3.21
C LEU A 11 -4.90 -22.01 2.77
N SER A 12 -5.62 -21.41 1.81
CA SER A 12 -6.80 -22.02 1.18
C SER A 12 -6.49 -23.32 0.43
N ARG A 13 -5.25 -23.55 -0.01
CA ARG A 13 -4.82 -24.82 -0.63
C ARG A 13 -4.58 -25.91 0.41
N VAL A 14 -4.16 -25.53 1.63
CA VAL A 14 -3.87 -26.46 2.73
C VAL A 14 -5.10 -26.75 3.59
N MET A 15 -5.97 -25.74 3.80
CA MET A 15 -7.11 -25.82 4.73
C MET A 15 -8.51 -25.60 4.10
N GLY A 16 -8.61 -25.36 2.78
CA GLY A 16 -9.89 -25.46 2.07
C GLY A 16 -10.92 -24.31 2.24
N GLY A 17 -10.55 -23.11 2.72
CA GLY A 17 -11.53 -22.06 3.05
C GLY A 17 -11.26 -20.59 2.63
N GLY A 18 -10.10 -20.23 2.06
CA GLY A 18 -9.70 -18.81 1.89
C GLY A 18 -10.14 -18.11 0.59
N MET A 19 -10.76 -18.82 -0.36
CA MET A 19 -11.10 -18.26 -1.68
C MET A 19 -12.19 -17.18 -1.66
N ALA A 20 -13.10 -17.18 -0.67
CA ALA A 20 -14.16 -16.20 -0.57
C ALA A 20 -13.64 -14.81 -0.13
N LEU A 21 -12.72 -14.79 0.85
CA LEU A 21 -12.07 -13.57 1.34
C LEU A 21 -11.14 -12.95 0.28
N ALA A 22 -10.35 -13.79 -0.42
CA ALA A 22 -9.49 -13.33 -1.51
C ALA A 22 -10.27 -12.68 -2.66
N ARG A 23 -11.53 -13.07 -2.89
CA ARG A 23 -12.40 -12.42 -3.91
C ARG A 23 -12.91 -11.04 -3.49
N ALA A 24 -13.06 -10.79 -2.19
CA ALA A 24 -13.52 -9.50 -1.67
C ALA A 24 -12.45 -8.40 -1.79
N GLU A 25 -11.16 -8.78 -1.77
CA GLU A 25 -10.02 -7.87 -1.94
C GLU A 25 -9.71 -7.51 -3.41
N LEU A 26 -10.32 -8.19 -4.38
CA LEU A 26 -10.12 -7.91 -5.81
C LEU A 26 -10.89 -6.65 -6.24
N THR A 27 -10.38 -5.48 -5.86
CA THR A 27 -10.88 -4.17 -6.34
C THR A 27 -9.85 -3.51 -7.27
N GLY A 28 -9.68 -4.08 -8.46
CA GLY A 28 -8.84 -3.48 -9.50
C GLY A 28 -9.10 -4.06 -10.90
N PRO A 29 -9.20 -3.22 -11.95
CA PRO A 29 -9.46 -3.67 -13.32
C PRO A 29 -8.30 -4.46 -13.94
N SER A 30 -7.06 -4.29 -13.46
CA SER A 30 -5.86 -4.91 -14.05
C SER A 30 -5.73 -6.43 -13.84
N LEU A 31 -6.55 -7.02 -12.98
CA LEU A 31 -6.59 -8.48 -12.74
C LEU A 31 -7.72 -9.19 -13.50
N SER A 32 -8.53 -8.45 -14.27
CA SER A 32 -9.66 -8.98 -15.05
C SER A 32 -9.25 -10.03 -16.10
N ARG A 33 -7.97 -10.06 -16.48
CA ARG A 33 -7.43 -11.03 -17.45
C ARG A 33 -7.01 -12.38 -16.86
N LEU A 34 -7.20 -12.58 -15.56
CA LEU A 34 -6.75 -13.79 -14.85
C LEU A 34 -7.95 -14.63 -14.36
N ARG A 35 -8.65 -15.29 -15.30
CA ARG A 35 -9.43 -16.52 -15.05
C ARG A 35 -8.97 -17.56 -16.06
N PRO A 36 -8.84 -18.88 -15.75
CA PRO A 36 -9.37 -19.65 -14.62
C PRO A 36 -8.29 -20.27 -13.69
N LYS A 37 -7.06 -19.74 -13.65
CA LYS A 37 -5.98 -20.31 -12.84
C LYS A 37 -5.37 -19.33 -11.82
N LEU A 38 -6.23 -18.73 -10.99
CA LEU A 38 -5.81 -17.89 -9.84
C LEU A 38 -4.67 -18.53 -9.02
N LYS A 39 -4.65 -19.87 -8.94
CA LYS A 39 -3.60 -20.66 -8.27
C LYS A 39 -2.23 -20.58 -8.95
N GLU A 40 -2.16 -20.70 -10.27
CA GLU A 40 -0.90 -20.66 -11.02
C GLU A 40 -0.30 -19.26 -11.00
N THR A 41 -1.15 -18.23 -11.06
CA THR A 41 -0.72 -16.84 -10.96
C THR A 41 -0.16 -16.52 -9.58
N ALA A 42 -0.82 -16.95 -8.49
CA ALA A 42 -0.31 -16.72 -7.14
C ALA A 42 1.05 -17.40 -6.91
N PHE A 43 1.24 -18.61 -7.45
CA PHE A 43 2.53 -19.31 -7.36
C PHE A 43 3.62 -18.61 -8.16
N ALA A 44 3.32 -18.12 -9.37
CA ALA A 44 4.25 -17.35 -10.16
C ALA A 44 4.70 -16.06 -9.44
N LEU A 45 3.77 -15.31 -8.84
CA LEU A 45 4.10 -14.11 -8.07
C LEU A 45 4.98 -14.42 -6.85
N TRP A 46 4.76 -15.56 -6.19
CA TRP A 46 5.57 -15.98 -5.05
C TRP A 46 7.01 -16.36 -5.46
N ILE A 47 7.18 -17.03 -6.61
CA ILE A 47 8.51 -17.29 -7.17
C ILE A 47 9.24 -15.97 -7.46
N ILE A 48 8.55 -14.98 -8.04
CA ILE A 48 9.15 -13.65 -8.28
C ILE A 48 9.60 -13.02 -6.96
N TYR A 49 8.73 -13.04 -5.93
CA TYR A 49 9.05 -12.49 -4.62
C TYR A 49 10.31 -13.12 -4.03
N ILE A 50 10.37 -14.46 -3.95
CA ILE A 50 11.54 -15.16 -3.42
C ILE A 50 12.78 -14.91 -4.28
N GLY A 51 12.62 -14.95 -5.60
CA GLY A 51 13.73 -14.70 -6.53
C GLY A 51 14.34 -13.33 -6.33
N LEU A 52 13.51 -12.28 -6.20
CA LEU A 52 13.97 -10.91 -5.93
C LEU A 52 14.60 -10.79 -4.54
N THR A 53 14.01 -11.39 -3.51
CA THR A 53 14.55 -11.38 -2.15
C THR A 53 15.94 -12.04 -2.08
N VAL A 54 16.09 -13.24 -2.63
CA VAL A 54 17.39 -13.94 -2.64
C VAL A 54 18.41 -13.18 -3.49
N PHE A 55 17.98 -12.59 -4.60
CA PHE A 55 18.85 -11.77 -5.44
C PHE A 55 19.34 -10.52 -4.72
N GLU A 56 18.48 -9.84 -3.97
CA GLU A 56 18.86 -8.72 -3.11
C GLU A 56 19.88 -9.13 -2.05
N MET A 57 19.62 -10.23 -1.31
CA MET A 57 20.53 -10.75 -0.30
C MET A 57 21.92 -11.02 -0.87
N PHE A 58 21.99 -11.59 -2.07
CA PHE A 58 23.25 -11.84 -2.77
C PHE A 58 23.99 -10.53 -3.07
N LEU A 59 23.30 -9.53 -3.63
CA LEU A 59 23.92 -8.24 -3.96
C LEU A 59 24.40 -7.50 -2.70
N LEU A 60 23.61 -7.50 -1.62
CA LEU A 60 23.98 -6.88 -0.35
C LEU A 60 25.20 -7.54 0.29
N HIS A 61 25.31 -8.87 0.21
CA HIS A 61 26.46 -9.59 0.77
C HIS A 61 27.73 -9.42 -0.08
N PHE A 62 27.65 -9.69 -1.40
CA PHE A 62 28.85 -9.74 -2.24
C PHE A 62 29.30 -8.37 -2.76
N ILE A 63 28.35 -7.48 -3.08
CA ILE A 63 28.67 -6.14 -3.60
C ILE A 63 28.63 -5.11 -2.47
N GLY A 64 27.61 -5.19 -1.60
CA GLY A 64 27.46 -4.31 -0.44
C GLY A 64 28.43 -4.63 0.71
N GLN A 65 29.07 -5.81 0.71
CA GLN A 65 29.96 -6.28 1.78
C GLN A 65 29.29 -6.36 3.17
N MET A 66 27.96 -6.49 3.22
CA MET A 66 27.24 -6.71 4.47
C MET A 66 27.54 -8.11 5.02
N SER A 67 27.48 -8.26 6.35
CA SER A 67 27.52 -9.58 6.97
C SER A 67 26.37 -10.44 6.43
N LEU A 68 26.54 -11.77 6.36
CA LEU A 68 25.49 -12.66 5.85
C LEU A 68 24.18 -12.49 6.65
N PHE A 69 24.29 -12.32 7.96
CA PHE A 69 23.15 -12.09 8.84
C PHE A 69 22.43 -10.77 8.50
N ASP A 70 23.18 -9.69 8.31
CA ASP A 70 22.60 -8.39 7.96
C ASP A 70 21.97 -8.42 6.57
N ALA A 71 22.65 -9.01 5.58
CA ALA A 71 22.16 -9.10 4.21
C ALA A 71 20.85 -9.91 4.10
N VAL A 72 20.76 -11.04 4.82
CA VAL A 72 19.54 -11.86 4.87
C VAL A 72 18.39 -11.11 5.52
N ASN A 73 18.62 -10.48 6.67
CA ASN A 73 17.55 -9.75 7.36
C ASN A 73 17.06 -8.54 6.55
N HIS A 74 17.96 -7.78 5.92
CA HIS A 74 17.57 -6.65 5.08
C HIS A 74 16.88 -7.08 3.79
N GLY A 75 17.28 -8.20 3.16
CA GLY A 75 16.55 -8.73 2.00
C GLY A 75 15.11 -9.13 2.34
N PHE A 76 14.87 -9.70 3.53
CA PHE A 76 13.51 -10.01 3.98
C PHE A 76 12.68 -8.76 4.23
N THR A 77 13.27 -7.71 4.82
CA THR A 77 12.53 -6.51 5.23
C THR A 77 12.38 -5.48 4.10
N THR A 78 13.26 -5.47 3.10
CA THR A 78 13.15 -4.60 1.91
C THR A 78 12.02 -5.07 0.99
N MET A 79 12.05 -6.34 0.55
CA MET A 79 11.03 -6.86 -0.38
C MET A 79 9.63 -6.92 0.24
N ALA A 80 9.54 -7.15 1.55
CA ALA A 80 8.28 -7.10 2.29
C ALA A 80 7.75 -5.67 2.55
N THR A 81 8.54 -4.64 2.19
CA THR A 81 8.33 -3.22 2.56
C THR A 81 8.04 -3.08 4.06
N GLY A 82 8.91 -3.66 4.88
CA GLY A 82 8.74 -3.73 6.33
C GLY A 82 9.70 -2.87 7.15
N GLY A 83 10.85 -2.46 6.58
CA GLY A 83 11.71 -1.42 7.18
C GLY A 83 12.51 -1.79 8.41
N PHE A 84 12.31 -2.98 8.98
CA PHE A 84 13.10 -3.44 10.12
C PHE A 84 14.57 -3.63 9.72
N SER A 85 15.46 -3.15 10.58
CA SER A 85 16.91 -3.28 10.42
C SER A 85 17.51 -4.00 11.64
N THR A 86 18.68 -4.61 11.44
CA THR A 86 19.50 -5.18 12.51
C THR A 86 20.27 -4.11 13.29
N ARG A 87 20.22 -2.85 12.84
CA ARG A 87 20.96 -1.71 13.41
C ARG A 87 19.99 -0.59 13.76
N ASP A 88 20.26 0.11 14.86
CA ASP A 88 19.42 1.21 15.35
C ASP A 88 19.34 2.37 14.36
N ALA A 89 20.47 2.71 13.72
CA ALA A 89 20.54 3.74 12.68
C ALA A 89 20.06 3.26 11.29
N SER A 90 19.37 2.12 11.23
CA SER A 90 18.87 1.52 9.99
C SER A 90 19.98 1.39 8.92
N ILE A 91 19.72 1.79 7.68
CA ILE A 91 20.70 1.77 6.58
C ILE A 91 21.78 2.84 6.76
N GLY A 92 21.47 3.92 7.50
CA GLY A 92 22.45 4.97 7.85
C GLY A 92 23.68 4.44 8.60
N TYR A 93 23.59 3.29 9.27
CA TYR A 93 24.74 2.65 9.93
C TYR A 93 25.88 2.30 8.97
N TYR A 94 25.58 1.92 7.73
CA TYR A 94 26.58 1.37 6.80
C TYR A 94 27.32 2.45 6.02
N ASP A 95 26.79 3.67 5.97
CA ASP A 95 27.33 4.84 5.23
C ASP A 95 27.97 4.49 3.88
N SER A 96 27.29 3.64 3.10
CA SER A 96 27.80 3.09 1.85
C SER A 96 26.82 3.38 0.73
N LEU A 97 27.28 4.16 -0.25
CA LEU A 97 26.52 4.47 -1.45
C LEU A 97 26.07 3.21 -2.19
N THR A 98 26.91 2.17 -2.16
CA THR A 98 26.63 0.89 -2.83
C THR A 98 25.44 0.18 -2.19
N ILE A 99 25.40 0.11 -0.85
CA ILE A 99 24.28 -0.50 -0.11
C ILE A 99 23.00 0.30 -0.33
N GLU A 100 23.07 1.63 -0.20
CA GLU A 100 21.93 2.50 -0.44
C GLU A 100 21.37 2.35 -1.86
N ALA A 101 22.23 2.30 -2.88
CA ALA A 101 21.80 2.14 -4.27
C ALA A 101 21.10 0.81 -4.51
N ILE A 102 21.62 -0.29 -3.94
CA ILE A 102 20.97 -1.61 -4.02
C ILE A 102 19.58 -1.52 -3.39
N ILE A 103 19.49 -1.06 -2.14
CA ILE A 103 18.22 -0.99 -1.41
C ILE A 103 17.22 -0.05 -2.09
N ILE A 104 17.66 1.09 -2.62
CA ILE A 104 16.81 2.00 -3.41
C ILE A 104 16.14 1.26 -4.58
N VAL A 105 16.90 0.47 -5.33
CA VAL A 105 16.38 -0.27 -6.48
C VAL A 105 15.34 -1.30 -6.03
N PHE A 106 15.63 -2.08 -4.98
CA PHE A 106 14.71 -3.11 -4.49
C PHE A 106 13.48 -2.54 -3.79
N MET A 107 13.60 -1.43 -3.06
CA MET A 107 12.45 -0.71 -2.53
C MET A 107 11.54 -0.23 -3.67
N PHE A 108 12.12 0.40 -4.70
CA PHE A 108 11.38 0.84 -5.87
C PHE A 108 10.66 -0.33 -6.55
N VAL A 109 11.34 -1.46 -6.77
CA VAL A 109 10.75 -2.68 -7.34
C VAL A 109 9.65 -3.26 -6.44
N GLY A 110 9.85 -3.28 -5.12
CA GLY A 110 8.86 -3.72 -4.13
C GLY A 110 7.60 -2.86 -4.12
N GLY A 111 7.70 -1.58 -4.51
CA GLY A 111 6.59 -0.65 -4.71
C GLY A 111 5.81 -0.82 -6.02
N ILE A 112 6.34 -1.57 -7.00
CA ILE A 112 5.67 -1.83 -8.28
C ILE A 112 4.65 -2.96 -8.13
N ASN A 113 3.61 -2.96 -8.97
CA ASN A 113 2.70 -4.08 -9.10
C ASN A 113 3.44 -5.34 -9.59
N PHE A 114 3.42 -6.43 -8.80
CA PHE A 114 4.14 -7.67 -9.13
C PHE A 114 3.64 -8.31 -10.44
N THR A 115 2.41 -8.01 -10.87
CA THR A 115 1.89 -8.44 -12.18
C THR A 115 2.65 -7.79 -13.34
N LEU A 116 3.10 -6.55 -13.18
CA LEU A 116 3.93 -5.85 -14.18
C LEU A 116 5.34 -6.45 -14.23
N ILE A 117 5.90 -6.82 -13.07
CA ILE A 117 7.19 -7.51 -13.00
C ILE A 117 7.13 -8.83 -13.77
N TRP A 118 6.03 -9.58 -13.63
CA TRP A 118 5.80 -10.78 -14.43
C TRP A 118 5.80 -10.51 -15.94
N PHE A 119 5.14 -9.44 -16.40
CA PHE A 119 5.15 -9.07 -17.82
C PHE A 119 6.56 -8.69 -18.32
N LEU A 120 7.38 -8.05 -17.48
CA LEU A 120 8.78 -7.76 -17.81
C LEU A 120 9.59 -9.05 -17.98
N ILE A 121 9.41 -10.03 -17.10
CA ILE A 121 10.08 -11.34 -17.19
C ILE A 121 9.62 -12.11 -18.44
N ALA A 122 8.33 -12.01 -18.78
CA ALA A 122 7.76 -12.59 -20.01
C ALA A 122 8.17 -11.84 -21.29
N ARG A 123 9.06 -10.84 -21.19
CA ARG A 123 9.54 -9.98 -22.29
C ARG A 123 8.44 -9.14 -22.98
N GLU A 124 7.31 -8.92 -22.30
CA GLU A 124 6.21 -8.08 -22.77
C GLU A 124 6.38 -6.61 -22.34
N PHE A 125 7.54 -6.03 -22.63
CA PHE A 125 7.92 -4.69 -22.16
C PHE A 125 6.89 -3.61 -22.50
N MET A 126 6.30 -3.67 -23.70
CA MET A 126 5.29 -2.70 -24.13
C MET A 126 4.09 -2.66 -23.19
N LYS A 127 3.63 -3.81 -22.66
CA LYS A 127 2.50 -3.84 -21.74
C LYS A 127 2.90 -3.23 -20.39
N ALA A 128 4.07 -3.57 -19.87
CA ALA A 128 4.57 -3.06 -18.60
C ALA A 128 4.76 -1.54 -18.61
N PHE A 129 5.42 -0.99 -19.63
CA PHE A 129 5.67 0.45 -19.74
C PHE A 129 4.47 1.25 -20.25
N SER A 130 3.45 0.60 -20.83
CA SER A 130 2.21 1.29 -21.23
C SER A 130 1.28 1.57 -20.05
N ASP A 131 1.47 0.88 -18.94
CA ASP A 131 0.62 0.93 -17.75
C ASP A 131 0.56 2.35 -17.15
N GLU A 132 -0.66 2.82 -16.94
CA GLU A 132 -0.95 4.16 -16.46
C GLU A 132 -0.57 4.35 -14.99
N GLU A 133 -0.73 3.31 -14.17
CA GLU A 133 -0.36 3.35 -12.76
C GLU A 133 1.17 3.42 -12.60
N PHE A 134 1.90 2.60 -13.34
CA PHE A 134 3.37 2.60 -13.32
C PHE A 134 3.96 3.94 -13.78
N LYS A 135 3.43 4.53 -14.86
CA LYS A 135 3.85 5.87 -15.31
C LYS A 135 3.58 6.93 -14.25
N THR A 136 2.41 6.87 -13.63
CA THR A 136 2.06 7.81 -12.56
C THR A 136 2.96 7.62 -11.35
N TYR A 137 3.32 6.38 -11.01
CA TYR A 137 4.25 6.06 -9.92
C TYR A 137 5.64 6.65 -10.15
N LEU A 138 6.17 6.53 -11.38
CA LEU A 138 7.44 7.17 -11.77
C LEU A 138 7.38 8.69 -11.61
N VAL A 139 6.33 9.33 -12.15
CA VAL A 139 6.15 10.78 -12.04
C VAL A 139 6.01 11.20 -10.57
N TYR A 140 5.24 10.46 -9.80
CA TYR A 140 4.97 10.73 -8.38
C TYR A 140 6.23 10.66 -7.51
N ILE A 141 7.07 9.63 -7.67
CA ILE A 141 8.33 9.54 -6.94
C ILE A 141 9.29 10.63 -7.42
N PHE A 142 9.41 10.83 -8.74
CA PHE A 142 10.32 11.83 -9.27
C PHE A 142 9.97 13.26 -8.84
N THR A 143 8.69 13.61 -8.80
CA THR A 143 8.26 14.93 -8.30
C THR A 143 8.57 15.07 -6.81
N ALA A 144 8.33 14.04 -5.99
CA ALA A 144 8.69 14.07 -4.58
C ALA A 144 10.20 14.27 -4.36
N VAL A 145 11.04 13.54 -5.10
CA VAL A 145 12.50 13.69 -5.07
C VAL A 145 12.90 15.10 -5.48
N LEU A 146 12.32 15.64 -6.56
CA LEU A 146 12.63 16.98 -7.04
C LEU A 146 12.31 18.06 -5.99
N PHE A 147 11.11 18.02 -5.39
CA PHE A 147 10.73 18.99 -4.36
C PHE A 147 11.64 18.91 -3.13
N MET A 148 11.99 17.70 -2.69
CA MET A 148 12.88 17.52 -1.55
C MET A 148 14.32 17.94 -1.86
N MET A 149 14.82 17.61 -3.05
CA MET A 149 16.16 18.01 -3.50
C MET A 149 16.30 19.54 -3.55
N VAL A 150 15.33 20.25 -4.14
CA VAL A 150 15.34 21.72 -4.21
C VAL A 150 15.32 22.32 -2.81
N ALA A 151 14.55 21.74 -1.89
CA ALA A 151 14.51 22.19 -0.50
C ALA A 151 15.86 22.00 0.21
N LEU A 152 16.53 20.85 0.03
CA LEU A 152 17.81 20.57 0.69
C LEU A 152 18.97 21.41 0.12
N ILE A 153 18.95 21.71 -1.18
CA ILE A 153 19.91 22.63 -1.79
C ILE A 153 19.78 24.03 -1.17
N SER A 154 18.55 24.46 -0.84
CA SER A 154 18.33 25.76 -0.17
C SER A 154 18.96 25.85 1.23
N THR A 155 19.27 24.71 1.85
CA THR A 155 19.95 24.61 3.15
C THR A 155 21.48 24.44 3.08
N ASN A 156 22.09 24.72 1.93
CA ASN A 156 23.54 24.60 1.67
C ASN A 156 24.08 23.16 1.70
N ILE A 157 23.24 22.14 1.49
CA ILE A 157 23.70 20.77 1.27
C ILE A 157 24.16 20.64 -0.19
N SER A 158 25.24 19.88 -0.43
CA SER A 158 25.73 19.63 -1.79
C SER A 158 24.60 19.06 -2.67
N PRO A 159 24.47 19.48 -3.95
CA PRO A 159 23.45 18.95 -4.85
C PRO A 159 23.49 17.42 -5.00
N THR A 160 24.68 16.82 -4.94
CA THR A 160 24.86 15.36 -5.01
C THR A 160 24.26 14.65 -3.80
N ASP A 161 24.51 15.21 -2.61
CA ASP A 161 24.05 14.64 -1.35
C ASP A 161 22.55 14.89 -1.17
N SER A 162 22.07 16.06 -1.58
CA SER A 162 20.64 16.39 -1.62
C SER A 162 19.89 15.40 -2.52
N LEU A 163 20.43 15.06 -3.69
CA LEU A 163 19.83 14.06 -4.57
C LEU A 163 19.86 12.66 -3.92
N ARG A 164 21.00 12.23 -3.38
CA ARG A 164 21.14 10.92 -2.71
C ARG A 164 20.14 10.76 -1.56
N GLN A 165 20.10 11.74 -0.66
CA GLN A 165 19.26 11.71 0.53
C GLN A 165 17.76 11.81 0.18
N SER A 166 17.39 12.74 -0.72
CA SER A 166 16.00 12.87 -1.16
C SER A 166 15.51 11.64 -1.91
N LEU A 167 16.34 11.04 -2.77
CA LEU A 167 16.00 9.81 -3.50
C LEU A 167 15.74 8.64 -2.55
N PHE A 168 16.65 8.44 -1.58
CA PHE A 168 16.52 7.36 -0.61
C PHE A 168 15.23 7.50 0.21
N GLN A 169 15.00 8.68 0.80
CA GLN A 169 13.85 8.89 1.67
C GLN A 169 12.52 8.96 0.91
N ALA A 170 12.51 9.52 -0.32
CA ALA A 170 11.31 9.50 -1.16
C ALA A 170 10.86 8.07 -1.47
N ILE A 171 11.80 7.22 -1.87
CA ILE A 171 11.48 5.84 -2.24
C ILE A 171 11.11 5.06 -0.99
N SER A 172 11.91 5.15 0.07
CA SER A 172 11.65 4.44 1.34
C SER A 172 10.26 4.73 1.92
N ILE A 173 9.90 6.01 2.05
CA ILE A 173 8.61 6.42 2.61
C ILE A 173 7.48 6.23 1.59
N GLY A 174 7.72 6.53 0.31
CA GLY A 174 6.73 6.36 -0.76
C GLY A 174 6.36 4.90 -1.04
N THR A 175 7.27 3.95 -0.81
CA THR A 175 6.98 2.51 -0.87
C THR A 175 6.56 1.91 0.46
N SER A 176 6.37 2.76 1.48
CA SER A 176 6.11 2.38 2.87
C SER A 176 7.11 1.35 3.41
N THR A 177 8.36 1.40 2.97
CA THR A 177 9.41 0.55 3.50
C THR A 177 9.85 1.07 4.86
N GLY A 178 10.16 2.37 4.99
CA GLY A 178 10.49 2.95 6.29
C GLY A 178 11.94 2.84 6.72
N TYR A 179 12.87 2.52 5.82
CA TYR A 179 14.28 2.70 6.10
C TYR A 179 14.68 4.16 6.16
N THR A 180 15.72 4.44 6.92
CA THR A 180 16.21 5.79 7.16
C THR A 180 17.73 5.79 7.01
N THR A 181 18.25 6.87 6.43
CA THR A 181 19.69 7.15 6.34
C THR A 181 20.07 8.42 7.06
N GLN A 182 19.14 9.36 7.16
CA GLN A 182 19.31 10.68 7.74
C GLN A 182 18.06 11.10 8.51
N ASP A 183 18.25 12.02 9.44
CA ASP A 183 17.16 12.57 10.22
C ASP A 183 16.40 13.67 9.47
N TYR A 184 15.31 13.30 8.82
CA TYR A 184 14.47 14.24 8.09
C TYR A 184 13.62 15.17 8.98
N THR A 185 13.64 15.02 10.31
CA THR A 185 12.99 15.99 11.21
C THR A 185 13.74 17.32 11.24
N THR A 186 15.05 17.30 10.94
CA THR A 186 15.89 18.51 10.85
C THR A 186 15.78 19.23 9.50
N TRP A 187 15.13 18.61 8.53
CA TRP A 187 15.02 19.13 7.17
C TRP A 187 13.96 20.23 7.06
N PRO A 188 13.98 21.04 5.99
CA PRO A 188 12.97 22.06 5.74
C PRO A 188 11.54 21.49 5.79
N VAL A 189 10.61 22.25 6.35
CA VAL A 189 9.20 21.83 6.53
C VAL A 189 8.55 21.31 5.24
N ILE A 190 8.93 21.84 4.07
CA ILE A 190 8.44 21.34 2.78
C ILE A 190 8.76 19.85 2.54
N THR A 191 9.92 19.35 3.00
CA THR A 191 10.27 17.94 2.86
C THR A 191 9.38 17.08 3.74
N GLN A 192 9.11 17.52 4.97
CA GLN A 192 8.22 16.83 5.90
C GLN A 192 6.78 16.74 5.34
N PHE A 193 6.27 17.81 4.72
CA PHE A 193 4.99 17.79 4.03
C PHE A 193 4.97 16.78 2.87
N VAL A 194 6.02 16.76 2.05
CA VAL A 194 6.14 15.79 0.96
C VAL A 194 6.16 14.36 1.52
N LEU A 195 6.98 14.08 2.54
CA LEU A 195 7.05 12.77 3.20
C LEU A 195 5.70 12.36 3.80
N MET A 196 4.96 13.28 4.41
CA MET A 196 3.62 13.01 4.92
C MET A 196 2.65 12.58 3.79
N ILE A 197 2.67 13.27 2.64
CA ILE A 197 1.87 12.86 1.48
C ILE A 197 2.29 11.48 0.98
N LEU A 198 3.60 11.17 1.02
CA LEU A 198 4.13 9.87 0.66
C LEU A 198 3.59 8.75 1.58
N MET A 199 3.60 8.96 2.90
CA MET A 199 3.06 8.01 3.89
C MET A 199 1.58 7.69 3.64
N ILE A 200 0.79 8.70 3.26
CA ILE A 200 -0.66 8.56 3.05
C ILE A 200 -0.97 7.78 1.77
N VAL A 201 -0.32 8.14 0.66
CA VAL A 201 -0.63 7.61 -0.66
C VAL A 201 -0.05 6.20 -0.86
N GLY A 202 1.20 5.97 -0.45
CA GLY A 202 1.93 4.73 -0.69
C GLY A 202 2.23 4.47 -2.17
N ALA A 203 2.42 3.20 -2.54
CA ALA A 203 2.83 2.82 -3.90
C ALA A 203 1.70 2.15 -4.72
N CYS A 204 2.07 1.36 -5.74
CA CYS A 204 1.13 0.78 -6.69
C CYS A 204 0.20 -0.25 -6.03
N ALA A 205 -1.01 -0.41 -6.55
CA ALA A 205 -1.88 -1.53 -6.23
C ALA A 205 -1.25 -2.85 -6.71
N GLY A 206 -1.25 -3.87 -5.86
CA GLY A 206 -0.61 -5.15 -6.18
C GLY A 206 0.88 -5.23 -5.82
N SER A 207 1.41 -4.22 -5.12
CA SER A 207 2.70 -4.23 -4.45
C SER A 207 2.59 -4.67 -2.99
N THR A 208 3.74 -4.86 -2.32
CA THR A 208 3.83 -5.18 -0.89
C THR A 208 3.63 -3.98 0.03
N SER A 209 3.61 -2.76 -0.50
CA SER A 209 3.44 -1.50 0.25
C SER A 209 2.11 -1.39 1.02
N GLY A 210 1.99 -0.41 1.89
CA GLY A 210 0.78 0.02 2.58
C GLY A 210 0.11 1.23 1.91
N GLY A 211 -0.57 2.04 2.73
CA GLY A 211 -1.22 3.30 2.32
C GLY A 211 -2.52 3.15 1.54
N LEU A 212 -3.02 4.29 1.04
CA LEU A 212 -4.25 4.36 0.24
C LEU A 212 -4.17 3.65 -1.11
N LYS A 213 -2.95 3.48 -1.62
CA LYS A 213 -2.60 3.01 -2.98
C LYS A 213 -2.80 4.07 -4.04
N LEU A 214 -1.77 4.21 -4.89
CA LEU A 214 -1.73 5.19 -5.96
C LEU A 214 -2.90 5.05 -6.94
N MET A 215 -3.27 3.81 -7.29
CA MET A 215 -4.43 3.50 -8.14
C MET A 215 -5.73 4.19 -7.69
N ARG A 216 -5.98 4.22 -6.38
CA ARG A 216 -7.21 4.81 -5.81
C ARG A 216 -7.19 6.32 -5.91
N ILE A 217 -6.04 6.94 -5.69
CA ILE A 217 -5.83 8.38 -5.85
C ILE A 217 -6.00 8.80 -7.31
N ILE A 218 -5.44 8.05 -8.26
CA ILE A 218 -5.61 8.31 -9.70
C ILE A 218 -7.08 8.28 -10.08
N LEU A 219 -7.81 7.24 -9.66
CA LEU A 219 -9.23 7.12 -9.97
C LEU A 219 -10.06 8.22 -9.32
N ALA A 220 -9.78 8.58 -8.06
CA ALA A 220 -10.44 9.70 -7.40
C ALA A 220 -10.23 11.03 -8.13
N PHE A 221 -9.00 11.29 -8.58
CA PHE A 221 -8.69 12.47 -9.38
C PHE A 221 -9.44 12.48 -10.71
N LYS A 222 -9.53 11.32 -11.40
CA LYS A 222 -10.33 11.18 -12.63
C LYS A 222 -11.81 11.40 -12.39
N VAL A 223 -12.36 10.97 -11.25
CA VAL A 223 -13.73 11.25 -10.84
C VAL A 223 -13.93 12.75 -10.65
N ALA A 224 -13.08 13.41 -9.88
CA ALA A 224 -13.14 14.86 -9.67
C ALA A 224 -13.10 15.63 -11.00
N MET A 225 -12.16 15.26 -11.88
CA MET A 225 -12.03 15.86 -13.22
C MET A 225 -13.23 15.56 -14.13
N ARG A 226 -13.91 14.42 -13.96
CA ARG A 226 -15.15 14.12 -14.68
C ARG A 226 -16.28 15.03 -14.21
N GLU A 227 -16.43 15.22 -12.91
CA GLU A 227 -17.49 16.09 -12.36
C GLU A 227 -17.28 17.56 -12.74
N LEU A 228 -16.05 18.06 -12.73
CA LEU A 228 -15.73 19.41 -13.24
C LEU A 228 -16.14 19.58 -14.71
N VAL A 229 -15.83 18.60 -15.55
CA VAL A 229 -16.24 18.62 -16.97
C VAL A 229 -17.76 18.53 -17.11
N ARG A 230 -18.45 17.76 -16.26
CA ARG A 230 -19.91 17.64 -16.30
C ARG A 230 -20.61 18.93 -15.89
N ILE A 231 -20.06 19.65 -14.92
CA ILE A 231 -20.53 20.98 -14.51
C ILE A 231 -20.37 21.97 -15.68
N ALA A 232 -19.20 21.98 -16.33
CA ALA A 232 -18.92 22.86 -17.45
C ALA A 232 -19.69 22.48 -18.74
N GLN A 233 -19.94 21.18 -18.96
CA GLN A 233 -20.54 20.62 -20.17
C GLN A 233 -21.58 19.53 -19.81
N PRO A 234 -22.82 19.92 -19.43
CA PRO A 234 -23.82 18.99 -18.89
C PRO A 234 -24.24 17.85 -19.83
N ARG A 235 -24.11 18.05 -21.15
CA ARG A 235 -24.47 17.05 -22.18
C ARG A 235 -23.33 16.07 -22.51
N LYS A 236 -22.12 16.29 -21.99
CA LYS A 236 -20.96 15.46 -22.32
C LYS A 236 -20.90 14.24 -21.41
N ILE A 237 -21.03 13.05 -22.00
CA ILE A 237 -20.86 11.79 -21.30
C ILE A 237 -19.36 11.44 -21.32
N LYS A 238 -18.68 11.61 -20.17
CA LYS A 238 -17.27 11.24 -20.01
C LYS A 238 -17.16 9.98 -19.15
N GLN A 239 -16.73 8.88 -19.74
CA GLN A 239 -16.45 7.63 -19.02
C GLN A 239 -15.05 7.68 -18.40
N ILE A 240 -14.91 7.11 -17.21
CA ILE A 240 -13.61 6.96 -16.56
C ILE A 240 -12.96 5.70 -17.11
N ARG A 241 -11.71 5.83 -17.55
CA ARG A 241 -10.91 4.73 -18.09
C ARG A 241 -9.64 4.55 -17.27
N MET A 242 -9.17 3.31 -17.14
CA MET A 242 -7.88 2.95 -16.55
C MET A 242 -7.22 1.95 -17.50
N ASN A 243 -5.98 2.20 -17.92
CA ASN A 243 -5.28 1.35 -18.90
C ASN A 243 -6.08 1.08 -20.19
N GLY A 244 -6.86 2.07 -20.64
CA GLY A 244 -7.71 1.96 -21.84
C GLY A 244 -9.05 1.25 -21.64
N GLU A 245 -9.27 0.59 -20.50
CA GLU A 245 -10.53 -0.10 -20.17
C GLU A 245 -11.46 0.82 -19.36
N VAL A 246 -12.77 0.72 -19.59
CA VAL A 246 -13.77 1.53 -18.87
C VAL A 246 -13.99 0.95 -17.47
N VAL A 247 -13.90 1.79 -16.44
CA VAL A 247 -14.14 1.40 -15.05
C VAL A 247 -15.64 1.43 -14.77
N GLU A 248 -16.16 0.35 -14.19
CA GLU A 248 -17.58 0.24 -13.84
C GLU A 248 -17.97 1.25 -12.74
N PRO A 249 -19.16 1.86 -12.81
CA PRO A 249 -19.64 2.80 -11.78
C PRO A 249 -19.59 2.24 -10.36
N GLN A 250 -19.95 0.97 -10.18
CA GLN A 250 -19.96 0.32 -8.86
C GLN A 250 -18.55 0.22 -8.26
N GLN A 251 -17.51 0.09 -9.09
CA GLN A 251 -16.12 0.10 -8.62
C GLN A 251 -15.70 1.50 -8.17
N ILE A 252 -16.14 2.53 -8.90
CA ILE A 252 -15.90 3.93 -8.54
C ILE A 252 -16.53 4.25 -7.18
N ASP A 253 -17.79 3.86 -6.96
CA ASP A 253 -18.49 4.11 -5.69
C ASP A 253 -17.78 3.47 -4.50
N LYS A 254 -17.26 2.24 -4.67
CA LYS A 254 -16.45 1.54 -3.65
C LYS A 254 -15.16 2.30 -3.34
N ILE A 255 -14.46 2.80 -4.35
CA ILE A 255 -13.20 3.52 -4.16
C ILE A 255 -13.45 4.84 -3.44
N VAL A 256 -14.49 5.59 -3.84
CA VAL A 256 -14.87 6.84 -3.18
C VAL A 256 -15.26 6.59 -1.73
N GLY A 257 -16.10 5.57 -1.47
CA GLY A 257 -16.47 5.18 -0.11
C GLY A 257 -15.25 4.83 0.75
N MET A 258 -14.29 4.09 0.18
CA MET A 258 -13.05 3.74 0.89
C MET A 258 -12.20 4.98 1.24
N LEU A 259 -12.09 5.95 0.32
CA LEU A 259 -11.34 7.19 0.57
C LEU A 259 -11.96 8.00 1.70
N PHE A 260 -13.29 8.12 1.73
CA PHE A 260 -14.00 8.79 2.83
C PHE A 260 -13.78 8.08 4.17
N VAL A 261 -13.85 6.74 4.18
CA VAL A 261 -13.58 5.96 5.38
C VAL A 261 -12.13 6.15 5.85
N TRP A 262 -11.16 6.15 4.93
CA TRP A 262 -9.75 6.36 5.27
C TRP A 262 -9.52 7.75 5.88
N ILE A 263 -10.05 8.81 5.25
CA ILE A 263 -9.93 10.19 5.76
C ILE A 263 -10.64 10.35 7.11
N GLY A 264 -11.83 9.75 7.25
CA GLY A 264 -12.59 9.76 8.51
C GLY A 264 -11.84 9.04 9.62
N LEU A 265 -11.27 7.86 9.33
CA LEU A 265 -10.45 7.12 10.28
C LEU A 265 -9.20 7.92 10.66
N PHE A 266 -8.49 8.50 9.69
CA PHE A 266 -7.34 9.37 9.94
C PHE A 266 -7.70 10.52 10.87
N GLY A 267 -8.77 11.26 10.58
CA GLY A 267 -9.20 12.39 11.41
C GLY A 267 -9.62 11.99 12.82
N ILE A 268 -10.44 10.95 12.96
CA ILE A 268 -10.89 10.44 14.27
C ILE A 268 -9.69 9.93 15.09
N SER A 269 -8.79 9.17 14.45
CA SER A 269 -7.58 8.65 15.10
C SER A 269 -6.64 9.76 15.55
N SER A 270 -6.45 10.82 14.75
CA SER A 270 -5.65 11.98 15.17
C SER A 270 -6.28 12.70 16.37
N ILE A 271 -7.60 12.85 16.40
CA ILE A 271 -8.29 13.45 17.56
C ILE A 271 -8.12 12.57 18.82
N LEU A 272 -8.29 11.26 18.68
CA LEU A 272 -8.12 10.32 19.80
C LEU A 272 -6.68 10.32 20.33
N LEU A 273 -5.69 10.34 19.45
CA LEU A 273 -4.28 10.45 19.84
C LEU A 273 -3.98 11.79 20.50
N ALA A 274 -4.55 12.90 20.01
CA ALA A 274 -4.41 14.21 20.65
C ALA A 274 -4.98 14.23 22.09
N ILE A 275 -6.06 13.49 22.35
CA ILE A 275 -6.62 13.35 23.71
C ILE A 275 -5.71 12.51 24.61
N LEU A 276 -5.10 11.46 24.07
CA LEU A 276 -4.22 10.56 24.81
C LEU A 276 -2.81 11.14 25.05
N MET A 277 -2.38 12.09 24.21
CA MET A 277 -1.04 12.69 24.20
C MET A 277 -1.16 14.22 24.26
N LEU A 278 -1.66 14.73 25.40
CA LEU A 278 -2.01 16.15 25.55
C LEU A 278 -0.82 17.13 25.41
N ASP A 279 0.38 16.68 25.77
CA ASP A 279 1.59 17.53 25.78
C ASP A 279 2.39 17.47 24.46
N GLU A 280 1.93 16.68 23.49
CA GLU A 280 2.67 16.40 22.26
C GLU A 280 2.31 17.35 21.12
N SER A 281 3.26 17.53 20.21
CA SER A 281 3.08 18.45 19.09
C SER A 281 2.05 17.95 18.08
N PHE A 282 1.38 18.88 17.40
CA PHE A 282 0.46 18.57 16.30
C PHE A 282 1.14 17.76 15.18
N GLU A 283 2.41 18.08 14.89
CA GLU A 283 3.23 17.35 13.91
C GLU A 283 3.41 15.88 14.33
N SER A 284 3.74 15.64 15.60
CA SER A 284 3.92 14.29 16.15
C SER A 284 2.64 13.46 16.06
N ILE A 285 1.49 14.04 16.42
CA ILE A 285 0.20 13.34 16.41
C ILE A 285 -0.20 12.93 14.98
N ILE A 286 -0.07 13.86 14.03
CA ILE A 286 -0.35 13.60 12.62
C ILE A 286 0.65 12.61 12.03
N GLY A 287 1.93 12.75 12.36
CA GLY A 287 3.00 11.86 11.93
C GLY A 287 2.78 10.42 12.38
N ILE A 288 2.43 10.20 13.66
CA ILE A 288 2.11 8.87 14.19
C ILE A 288 0.89 8.29 13.49
N THR A 289 -0.17 9.09 13.29
CA THR A 289 -1.39 8.65 12.62
C THR A 289 -1.11 8.22 11.17
N ALA A 290 -0.38 9.06 10.43
CA ALA A 290 0.00 8.82 9.04
C ALA A 290 0.89 7.59 8.90
N SER A 291 1.92 7.47 9.75
CA SER A 291 2.80 6.29 9.74
C SER A 291 2.05 5.01 10.09
N SER A 292 1.18 5.05 11.09
CA SER A 292 0.41 3.87 11.52
C SER A 292 -0.56 3.40 10.44
N LEU A 293 -1.39 4.29 9.88
CA LEU A 293 -2.32 3.93 8.81
C LEU A 293 -1.63 3.63 7.48
N GLY A 294 -0.52 4.31 7.20
CA GLY A 294 0.31 4.09 6.02
C GLY A 294 1.17 2.82 6.10
N ASN A 295 1.34 2.25 7.31
CA ASN A 295 2.33 1.22 7.62
C ASN A 295 3.73 1.59 7.13
N THR A 296 4.15 2.83 7.38
CA THR A 296 5.44 3.33 6.90
C THR A 296 6.56 3.12 7.92
N GLY A 297 6.25 3.01 9.21
CA GLY A 297 7.24 2.80 10.28
C GLY A 297 7.65 4.12 10.94
N PRO A 298 8.72 4.81 10.50
CA PRO A 298 9.11 6.11 11.05
C PRO A 298 7.98 7.16 10.94
N ALA A 299 7.80 7.98 11.98
CA ALA A 299 6.83 9.06 12.00
C ALA A 299 7.49 10.42 11.71
N LEU A 300 6.78 11.51 11.99
CA LEU A 300 7.28 12.90 11.97
C LEU A 300 7.31 13.45 13.40
N GLY A 301 7.95 14.61 13.60
CA GLY A 301 8.13 15.22 14.92
C GLY A 301 9.00 14.39 15.87
N SER A 302 8.58 14.32 17.14
CA SER A 302 9.30 13.65 18.24
C SER A 302 9.51 12.15 18.03
N TYR A 303 8.74 11.52 17.14
CA TYR A 303 8.79 10.07 16.83
C TYR A 303 9.37 9.78 15.43
N GLY A 304 10.24 10.68 14.99
CA GLY A 304 10.97 10.60 13.73
C GLY A 304 11.98 9.45 13.64
N PRO A 305 12.81 9.46 12.59
CA PRO A 305 13.70 8.36 12.22
C PRO A 305 14.85 8.13 13.21
N SER A 306 15.25 9.15 13.96
CA SER A 306 16.28 9.06 15.02
C SER A 306 15.70 8.76 16.40
N SER A 307 14.37 8.70 16.51
CA SER A 307 13.66 8.51 17.76
C SER A 307 13.02 7.13 17.84
N THR A 308 12.61 6.74 19.04
CA THR A 308 11.89 5.48 19.26
C THR A 308 10.46 5.73 19.71
N TRP A 309 9.61 4.74 19.52
CA TRP A 309 8.22 4.75 20.00
C TRP A 309 8.10 4.26 21.45
N SER A 310 9.22 3.89 22.09
CA SER A 310 9.27 3.43 23.47
C SER A 310 8.70 4.41 24.51
N PRO A 311 8.80 5.76 24.34
CA PRO A 311 8.21 6.70 25.29
C PRO A 311 6.69 6.77 25.26
N LEU A 312 6.03 6.19 24.24
CA LEU A 312 4.58 6.22 24.11
C LEU A 312 3.90 5.41 25.24
N ASN A 313 2.81 5.93 25.76
CA ASN A 313 1.95 5.22 26.71
C ASN A 313 1.46 3.89 26.10
N SER A 314 1.39 2.83 26.91
CA SER A 314 0.83 1.52 26.54
C SER A 314 -0.52 1.61 25.82
N GLY A 315 -1.40 2.53 26.24
CA GLY A 315 -2.69 2.74 25.57
C GLY A 315 -2.55 3.24 24.13
N VAL A 316 -1.58 4.14 23.89
CA VAL A 316 -1.24 4.66 22.56
C VAL A 316 -0.60 3.58 21.69
N LEU A 317 0.29 2.75 22.26
CA LEU A 317 0.90 1.63 21.54
C LEU A 317 -0.13 0.59 21.07
N ILE A 318 -1.10 0.26 21.92
CA ILE A 318 -2.21 -0.64 21.53
C ILE A 318 -3.04 0.01 20.42
N PHE A 319 -3.39 1.29 20.58
CA PHE A 319 -4.20 2.00 19.58
C PHE A 319 -3.49 2.09 18.22
N THR A 320 -2.22 2.50 18.20
CA THR A 320 -1.41 2.56 16.96
C THR A 320 -1.23 1.18 16.33
N SER A 321 -1.10 0.11 17.11
CA SER A 321 -1.08 -1.27 16.60
C SER A 321 -2.38 -1.64 15.88
N ILE A 322 -3.53 -1.24 16.43
CA ILE A 322 -4.84 -1.43 15.79
C ILE A 322 -4.93 -0.60 14.49
N LEU A 323 -4.40 0.62 14.47
CA LEU A 323 -4.34 1.45 13.25
C LEU A 323 -3.49 0.81 12.17
N MET A 324 -2.33 0.23 12.51
CA MET A 324 -1.49 -0.51 11.55
C MET A 324 -2.23 -1.69 10.94
N TRP A 325 -3.00 -2.42 11.77
CA TRP A 325 -3.88 -3.48 11.28
C TRP A 325 -4.93 -2.95 10.29
N PHE A 326 -5.61 -1.85 10.61
CA PHE A 326 -6.55 -1.20 9.69
C PHE A 326 -5.88 -0.68 8.41
N GLY A 327 -4.62 -0.21 8.49
CA GLY A 327 -3.85 0.20 7.32
C GLY A 327 -3.48 -0.97 6.42
N ARG A 328 -3.25 -2.16 7.00
CA ARG A 328 -2.76 -3.35 6.28
C ARG A 328 -3.91 -4.18 5.71
N LEU A 329 -4.98 -4.32 6.46
CA LEU A 329 -6.24 -4.94 6.03
C LEU A 329 -7.01 -3.88 5.26
N GLU A 330 -7.21 -4.03 3.95
CA GLU A 330 -7.87 -3.00 3.13
C GLU A 330 -9.16 -2.51 3.81
N LEU A 331 -9.21 -1.24 4.24
CA LEU A 331 -10.15 -0.70 5.24
C LEU A 331 -11.61 -1.17 5.16
N LEU A 332 -12.15 -1.32 3.95
CA LEU A 332 -13.52 -1.79 3.77
C LEU A 332 -13.74 -3.21 4.31
N THR A 333 -12.75 -4.10 4.24
CA THR A 333 -12.84 -5.46 4.81
C THR A 333 -13.03 -5.40 6.32
N VAL A 334 -12.37 -4.46 6.98
CA VAL A 334 -12.48 -4.31 8.43
C VAL A 334 -13.77 -3.58 8.82
N VAL A 335 -14.17 -2.56 8.07
CA VAL A 335 -15.45 -1.88 8.29
C VAL A 335 -16.62 -2.84 8.11
N ILE A 336 -16.53 -3.76 7.14
CA ILE A 336 -17.53 -4.83 6.98
C ILE A 336 -17.53 -5.73 8.22
N LEU A 337 -16.37 -6.16 8.74
CA LEU A 337 -16.31 -6.95 9.98
C LEU A 337 -16.91 -6.23 11.19
N LEU A 338 -16.78 -4.90 11.28
CA LEU A 338 -17.38 -4.11 12.36
C LEU A 338 -18.87 -3.84 12.14
N HIS A 339 -19.37 -3.99 10.91
CA HIS A 339 -20.75 -3.68 10.59
C HIS A 339 -21.70 -4.74 11.19
N PRO A 340 -22.67 -4.35 12.03
CA PRO A 340 -23.54 -5.30 12.74
C PRO A 340 -24.30 -6.27 11.82
N ARG A 341 -24.68 -5.83 10.61
CA ARG A 341 -25.35 -6.72 9.64
C ARG A 341 -24.49 -7.88 9.15
N THR A 342 -23.16 -7.81 9.28
CA THR A 342 -22.27 -8.91 8.91
C THR A 342 -22.41 -10.10 9.85
N TRP A 343 -22.79 -9.82 11.11
CA TRP A 343 -22.99 -10.81 12.18
C TRP A 343 -24.45 -11.12 12.44
N GLN A 344 -25.37 -10.35 11.83
CA GLN A 344 -26.75 -10.77 11.77
C GLN A 344 -26.79 -11.97 10.84
N ASP A 345 -27.22 -13.12 11.37
CA ASP A 345 -27.59 -14.25 10.54
C ASP A 345 -28.47 -13.69 9.42
N GLU A 346 -27.99 -13.76 8.18
CA GLU A 346 -28.91 -13.80 7.06
C GLU A 346 -29.78 -15.02 7.37
N ASN A 347 -30.91 -14.77 8.02
CA ASN A 347 -32.09 -15.57 7.85
C ASN A 347 -32.25 -15.62 6.33
N LYS A 348 -31.65 -16.66 5.72
CA LYS A 348 -31.96 -17.16 4.39
C LYS A 348 -33.40 -17.64 4.49
N GLU A 349 -34.30 -16.70 4.71
CA GLU A 349 -35.72 -16.93 4.81
C GLU A 349 -36.15 -17.24 3.38
N HIS A 350 -36.25 -18.53 3.14
CA HIS A 350 -37.40 -19.09 2.45
C HIS A 350 -37.63 -18.68 0.99
N SER A 351 -36.69 -18.06 0.29
CA SER A 351 -36.78 -17.90 -1.17
C SER A 351 -36.75 -19.27 -1.86
N ASP A 352 -35.76 -20.12 -1.54
CA ASP A 352 -35.64 -21.44 -2.15
C ASP A 352 -36.75 -22.40 -1.70
N ARG A 353 -37.17 -22.35 -0.43
CA ARG A 353 -38.26 -23.20 0.06
C ARG A 353 -39.63 -22.78 -0.47
N ARG A 354 -39.91 -21.47 -0.63
CA ARG A 354 -41.14 -21.01 -1.29
C ARG A 354 -41.09 -21.31 -2.79
N ALA A 355 -39.95 -21.12 -3.45
CA ALA A 355 -39.78 -21.48 -4.86
C ALA A 355 -39.95 -22.98 -5.09
N LEU A 356 -39.34 -23.84 -4.26
CA LEU A 356 -39.51 -25.29 -4.28
C LEU A 356 -40.96 -25.70 -3.95
N ALA A 357 -41.62 -25.05 -2.98
CA ALA A 357 -43.02 -25.33 -2.66
C ALA A 357 -43.98 -24.89 -3.78
N LEU A 358 -43.70 -23.77 -4.46
CA LEU A 358 -44.41 -23.31 -5.66
C LEU A 358 -44.19 -24.28 -6.82
N PHE A 359 -42.93 -24.73 -7.03
CA PHE A 359 -42.58 -25.70 -8.06
C PHE A 359 -43.28 -27.05 -7.82
N LYS A 360 -43.32 -27.52 -6.56
CA LYS A 360 -44.01 -28.75 -6.17
C LYS A 360 -45.54 -28.65 -6.27
N ARG A 361 -46.11 -27.45 -6.15
CA ARG A 361 -47.53 -27.17 -6.40
C ARG A 361 -47.87 -27.01 -7.88
N MET A 362 -46.91 -26.60 -8.71
CA MET A 362 -47.10 -26.46 -10.16
C MET A 362 -46.95 -27.77 -10.94
N ILE A 363 -46.45 -28.85 -10.33
CA ILE A 363 -46.39 -30.19 -10.94
C ILE A 363 -47.61 -30.99 -10.45
N PRO A 364 -48.68 -31.15 -11.25
CA PRO A 364 -49.79 -32.00 -10.89
C PRO A 364 -49.37 -33.46 -11.10
N GLY A 365 -49.31 -34.22 -10.02
CA GLY A 365 -49.46 -35.67 -10.00
C GLY A 365 -48.52 -36.51 -10.87
N ARG A 366 -47.46 -37.04 -10.27
CA ARG A 366 -47.04 -38.42 -10.56
C ARG A 366 -46.72 -39.15 -9.26
N LYS A 367 -47.64 -40.03 -8.88
CA LYS A 367 -47.36 -41.16 -7.98
C LYS A 367 -46.45 -42.12 -8.73
N LEU A 368 -45.24 -42.32 -8.23
CA LEU A 368 -44.58 -43.60 -7.90
C LEU A 368 -43.12 -43.32 -7.54
#